data_AF-A0A7Y4SBV9-F1
#
_entry.id   AF-A0A7Y4SBV9-F1
#
_cell.length_a   1.000
_cell.length_b   1.000
_cell.length_c   1.000
_cell.angle_alpha   90.00
_cell.angle_beta   90.00
_cell.angle_gamma   90.00
#
_symmetry.space_group_name_H-M   'P 1'
#
loop_
_entity.id
_entity.type
_entity.pdbx_description
1 polymer ?
#
loop_
_entity_poly.entity_id
_entity_poly.type
_entity_poly.pdbx_seq_one_letter_code
_entity_poly.pdbx_strand_id
1 'polypeptide(L)' 'MLTTIEVTIDKTGHLHSLEPTQIIKPGRALLTWLEPDTTHEPALMAETALAQEWLNPEEDAAWAHLQLGK' A
#
# COMPACT_ATOMS: atom_id res chain seq x y z
N MET A 1 17.08 11.74 -21.55
CA MET A 1 16.13 10.86 -20.86
C MET A 1 16.08 11.29 -19.40
N LEU A 2 14.88 11.42 -18.83
CA LEU A 2 14.70 11.72 -17.41
C LEU A 2 14.63 10.39 -16.65
N THR A 3 15.33 10.30 -15.52
CA THR A 3 15.29 9.14 -14.63
C THR A 3 14.79 9.63 -13.29
N THR A 4 13.65 9.10 -12.86
CA THR A 4 13.11 9.35 -11.54
C THR A 4 13.65 8.28 -10.60
N ILE A 5 14.19 8.69 -9.46
CA ILE A 5 14.64 7.79 -8.39
C ILE A 5 13.88 8.17 -7.13
N GLU A 6 13.49 7.18 -6.35
CA GLU A 6 12.84 7.43 -5.06
C GLU A 6 13.90 7.63 -3.97
N VAL A 7 13.71 8.69 -3.19
CA VAL A 7 14.65 9.12 -2.16
C VAL A 7 13.89 9.58 -0.93
N THR A 8 14.49 9.37 0.23
CA THR A 8 14.05 9.98 1.49
C THR A 8 14.93 11.18 1.79
N ILE A 9 14.34 12.22 2.39
CA ILE A 9 15.06 13.43 2.79
C ILE A 9 15.19 13.42 4.30
N ASP A 10 16.41 13.45 4.82
CA ASP A 10 16.62 13.49 6.25
C ASP A 10 16.44 14.92 6.82
N LYS A 11 16.53 15.04 8.15
CA LYS A 11 16.35 16.31 8.87
C LYS A 11 17.35 17.40 8.50
N THR A 12 18.51 16.99 7.97
CA THR A 12 19.58 17.87 7.51
C THR A 12 19.47 18.21 6.02
N GLY A 13 18.53 17.60 5.30
CA GLY A 13 18.28 17.86 3.89
C GLY A 13 19.10 17.01 2.92
N HIS A 14 19.81 15.98 3.39
CA HIS A 14 20.45 15.02 2.50
C HIS A 14 19.44 14.02 1.95
N LEU A 15 19.65 13.67 0.68
CA LEU A 15 18.86 12.69 -0.03
C LEU A 15 19.49 11.30 0.17
N HIS A 16 18.69 10.36 0.65
CA HIS A 16 19.05 8.96 0.78
C HIS A 16 18.22 8.14 -0.19
N SER A 17 18.86 7.39 -1.08
CA SER A 17 18.10 6.50 -1.97
C SER A 17 17.44 5.38 -1.17
N LEU A 18 16.20 5.05 -1.54
CA LEU A 18 15.48 3.93 -0.94
C LEU A 18 16.12 2.59 -1.32
N GLU A 19 16.68 2.50 -2.53
CA GLU A 19 17.41 1.33 -3.00
C GLU A 19 18.91 1.47 -2.69
N PRO A 20 19.52 0.55 -1.93
CA PRO A 20 20.92 0.67 -1.50
C PRO A 20 21.93 0.61 -2.65
N THR A 21 21.55 0.08 -3.81
CA THR A 21 22.39 0.01 -5.01
C THR A 21 22.29 1.24 -5.91
N GLN A 22 21.33 2.14 -5.65
CA GLN A 22 21.07 3.29 -6.49
C GLN A 22 21.89 4.51 -6.02
N ILE A 23 22.89 4.89 -6.81
CA ILE A 23 23.75 6.04 -6.50
C ILE A 23 23.13 7.31 -7.07
N ILE A 24 22.91 8.31 -6.20
CA ILE A 24 22.49 9.65 -6.60
C ILE A 24 23.69 10.37 -7.21
N LYS A 25 23.62 10.67 -8.51
CA LYS A 25 24.70 11.37 -9.22
C LYS A 25 24.75 12.85 -8.79
N PRO A 26 25.95 13.44 -8.66
CA PRO A 26 26.06 14.88 -8.43
C PRO A 26 25.54 15.65 -9.65
N GLY A 27 24.69 16.65 -9.42
CA GLY A 27 24.13 17.46 -10.50
C GLY A 27 22.83 18.16 -10.12
N ARG A 28 22.08 18.59 -11.15
CA ARG A 28 20.74 19.14 -10.98
C ARG A 28 19.71 18.02 -11.06
N ALA A 29 18.80 17.98 -10.09
CA ALA A 29 17.70 17.03 -10.05
C ALA A 29 16.37 17.80 -9.89
N LEU A 30 15.26 17.16 -10.26
CA LEU A 30 13.93 17.63 -9.92
C LEU A 30 13.46 16.82 -8.71
N LEU A 31 12.87 17.53 -7.74
CA LEU A 31 12.27 16.92 -6.57
C LEU A 31 10.75 17.02 -6.67
N THR A 32 10.07 15.90 -6.50
CA THR A 32 8.62 15.84 -6.42
C THR A 32 8.26 15.40 -5.01
N TRP A 33 7.41 16.15 -4.32
CA TRP A 33 6.89 15.74 -3.02
C TRP A 33 5.75 14.74 -3.24
N LEU A 34 5.86 13.57 -2.65
CA LEU A 34 4.77 12.59 -2.63
C LEU A 34 3.84 12.99 -1.48
N GLU A 35 2.61 13.37 -1.81
CA GLU A 35 1.57 13.51 -0.81
C GLU A 35 1.28 12.13 -0.22
N PRO A 36 1.11 12.00 1.11
CA PRO A 36 0.71 10.73 1.68
C PRO A 36 -0.58 10.28 1.01
N ASP A 37 -0.65 9.02 0.59
CA ASP A 37 -1.85 8.40 0.04
C ASP A 37 -2.93 8.26 1.13
N THR A 38 -3.45 9.37 1.64
CA THR A 38 -4.59 9.40 2.58
C THR A 38 -5.90 9.00 1.90
N THR A 39 -5.91 8.83 0.59
CA THR A 39 -7.13 8.61 -0.20
C THR A 39 -7.38 7.13 -0.50
N HIS A 40 -6.39 6.26 -0.32
CA HIS A 40 -6.52 4.84 -0.66
C HIS A 40 -5.82 3.99 0.39
N GLU A 41 -6.44 3.81 1.56
CA GLU A 41 -6.20 2.61 2.35
C GLU A 41 -7.00 1.48 1.68
N PRO A 42 -6.38 0.63 0.83
CA PRO A 42 -7.09 -0.49 0.21
C PRO A 42 -7.68 -1.42 1.27
N ALA A 43 -7.14 -1.42 2.50
CA ALA A 43 -7.70 -2.12 3.65
C ALA A 43 -9.12 -1.61 4.00
N LEU A 44 -9.33 -0.30 4.13
CA LEU A 44 -10.64 0.28 4.46
C LEU A 44 -11.67 0.07 3.34
N MET A 45 -11.23 0.14 2.07
CA MET A 45 -12.10 -0.16 0.93
C MET A 45 -12.46 -1.64 0.83
N ALA A 46 -11.50 -2.54 1.12
CA ALA A 46 -11.73 -3.98 1.15
C ALA A 46 -12.64 -4.39 2.32
N GLU A 47 -12.48 -3.80 3.51
CA GLU A 47 -13.38 -4.01 4.64
C GLU A 47 -14.82 -3.63 4.29
N THR A 48 -15.01 -2.49 3.63
CA THR A 48 -16.34 -2.04 3.22
C THR A 48 -16.96 -2.97 2.17
N ALA A 49 -16.19 -3.43 1.19
CA ALA A 49 -16.65 -4.35 0.15
C ALA A 49 -16.98 -5.74 0.71
N LEU A 50 -16.10 -6.29 1.56
CA LEU A 50 -16.32 -7.60 2.19
C LEU A 50 -17.49 -7.58 3.17
N ALA A 51 -17.70 -6.47 3.91
CA ALA A 51 -18.83 -6.35 4.82
C ALA A 51 -20.20 -6.44 4.12
N GLN A 52 -20.29 -6.07 2.83
CA GLN A 52 -21.54 -6.18 2.07
C GLN A 52 -21.85 -7.62 1.61
N GLU A 53 -20.82 -8.44 1.36
CA GLU A 53 -20.99 -9.82 0.86
C GLU A 53 -20.99 -10.88 1.98
N TRP A 54 -20.41 -10.59 3.15
CA TRP A 54 -20.23 -11.57 4.24
C TRP A 54 -21.51 -11.90 5.04
N LEU A 55 -22.60 -11.17 4.86
CA LEU A 55 -23.86 -11.38 5.60
C LEU A 55 -24.86 -12.28 4.87
N ASN A 56 -24.41 -13.07 3.89
CA ASN A 56 -25.31 -13.91 3.12
C ASN A 56 -25.79 -15.11 3.97
N PRO A 57 -27.10 -15.25 4.24
CA PRO A 57 -27.63 -16.33 5.08
C PRO A 57 -27.44 -17.73 4.48
N GLU A 58 -27.14 -17.81 3.18
CA GLU A 58 -26.77 -19.05 2.48
C GLU A 58 -25.40 -19.58 2.92
N GLU A 59 -24.43 -18.69 3.21
CA GLU A 59 -23.10 -19.09 3.67
C GLU A 59 -23.12 -19.59 5.12
N ASP A 60 -23.94 -18.99 5.99
CA ASP A 60 -24.11 -19.44 7.38
C ASP A 60 -24.70 -20.88 7.43
N ALA A 61 -25.65 -21.18 6.54
CA ALA A 61 -26.17 -22.53 6.37
C ALA A 61 -25.10 -23.51 5.83
N ALA A 62 -24.31 -23.09 4.84
CA ALA A 62 -23.22 -23.90 4.30
C ALA A 62 -22.14 -24.21 5.36
N TRP A 63 -21.84 -23.27 6.25
CA TRP A 63 -20.88 -23.44 7.35
C TRP A 63 -21.44 -24.32 8.47
N ALA A 64 -22.74 -24.24 8.76
CA ALA A 64 -23.41 -25.13 9.71
C ALA A 64 -23.33 -26.61 9.29
N HIS A 65 -23.37 -26.88 7.97
CA HIS A 65 -23.22 -28.23 7.44
C HIS A 65 -21.78 -28.79 7.53
N LEU A 66 -20.76 -27.95 7.65
CA LEU A 66 -19.35 -28.36 7.80
C LEU A 66 -18.97 -28.73 9.25
N GLN A 67 -19.73 -28.27 10.25
CA GLN A 67 -19.51 -28.58 11.67
C GLN A 67 -20.03 -29.98 12.08
N LEU A 68 -20.84 -30.62 11.23
CA LEU A 68 -21.45 -31.93 11.52
C LEU A 68 -20.59 -33.13 11.06
N GLY A 69 -19.28 -32.92 10.90
CA GLY A 69 -18.29 -33.97 10.65
C GLY A 69 -17.41 -34.21 11.89
N LYS A 70 -17.98 -34.80 12.93
CA LYS A 70 -17.24 -35.46 14.04
C LYS A 70 -17.77 -36.86 14.23
#